data_AF-A0A3L7VM71-F1
#
_entry.id   AF-A0A3L7VM71-F1
#
_cell.length_a   1.000
_cell.length_b   1.000
_cell.length_c   1.000
_cell.angle_alpha   90.00
_cell.angle_beta   90.00
_cell.angle_gamma   90.00
#
_symmetry.space_group_name_H-M   'P 1'
#
loop_
_entity.id
_entity.type
_entity.pdbx_description
1 polymer ?
#
loop_
_entity_poly.entity_id
_entity_poly.type
_entity_poly.pdbx_seq_one_letter_code
_entity_poly.pdbx_strand_id
1 'polypeptide(L)'
;MALMGCTPSAETKSDNDISTGDQKVSDATEMQSNETADQNDDSKMTQVDPDLKQEARAAFDKAIQDDPKNPDAYFARGFNILSDSNQMDAAIADFNKAIELNPKYSRAYLMRARAYDALGDNDHAKADRDKAMELAR
;
A
#
# COMPACT_ATOMS: atom_id res chain seq x y z
N MET A 1 -43.58 67.54 22.68
CA MET A 1 -44.02 66.74 21.53
C MET A 1 -43.42 65.35 21.67
N ALA A 2 -44.27 64.34 21.70
CA ALA A 2 -43.89 62.93 21.84
C ALA A 2 -43.16 62.42 20.59
N LEU A 3 -42.27 61.45 20.75
CA LEU A 3 -42.39 60.07 20.24
C LEU A 3 -41.08 59.33 20.63
N MET A 4 -41.07 58.37 21.55
CA MET A 4 -41.53 56.97 21.42
C MET A 4 -40.51 56.12 20.63
N GLY A 5 -39.87 55.17 21.32
CA GLY A 5 -38.85 54.30 20.75
C GLY A 5 -38.15 53.40 21.77
N CYS A 6 -38.93 52.60 22.49
CA CYS A 6 -38.53 51.35 23.17
C CYS A 6 -37.80 50.40 22.20
N THR A 7 -36.93 49.42 22.52
CA THR A 7 -36.35 48.78 23.73
C THR A 7 -35.26 47.76 23.19
N PRO A 8 -34.81 46.67 23.88
CA PRO A 8 -33.41 46.42 24.23
C PRO A 8 -32.91 45.10 23.54
N SER A 9 -31.72 44.54 23.76
CA SER A 9 -31.38 43.71 24.91
C SER A 9 -30.03 43.05 24.66
N ALA A 10 -29.14 43.11 25.66
CA ALA A 10 -28.07 42.14 25.84
C ALA A 10 -27.93 41.92 27.36
N GLU A 11 -28.72 40.96 27.84
CA GLU A 11 -28.53 40.19 29.07
C GLU A 11 -27.22 39.36 28.93
N THR A 12 -26.46 38.95 29.95
CA THR A 12 -26.52 39.00 31.42
C THR A 12 -25.13 38.58 31.93
N LYS A 13 -24.79 39.04 33.14
CA LYS A 13 -23.61 38.67 33.94
C LYS A 13 -23.65 37.18 34.34
N SER A 14 -22.49 36.57 34.62
CA SER A 14 -22.13 36.19 36.00
C SER A 14 -20.79 35.45 36.05
N ASP A 15 -19.89 36.00 36.86
CA ASP A 15 -18.70 35.38 37.41
C ASP A 15 -19.05 34.08 38.17
N ASN A 16 -18.15 33.09 38.21
CA ASN A 16 -17.68 32.51 39.49
C ASN A 16 -16.45 31.61 39.32
N ASP A 17 -15.65 31.59 40.38
CA ASP A 17 -14.23 31.27 40.48
C ASP A 17 -14.00 29.98 41.32
N ILE A 18 -12.74 29.51 41.34
CA ILE A 18 -12.02 28.71 42.36
C ILE A 18 -12.11 27.16 42.34
N SER A 19 -10.90 26.58 42.15
CA SER A 19 -10.24 25.53 42.96
C SER A 19 -10.18 24.05 42.54
N THR A 20 -8.93 23.63 42.33
CA THR A 20 -8.21 22.44 42.87
C THR A 20 -8.88 21.07 42.90
N GLY A 21 -8.16 20.11 42.34
CA GLY A 21 -8.25 18.71 42.77
C GLY A 21 -7.55 17.74 41.82
N ASP A 22 -6.26 17.49 42.05
CA ASP A 22 -5.56 16.29 41.61
C ASP A 22 -6.41 15.04 41.87
N GLN A 23 -6.63 14.20 40.84
CA GLN A 23 -6.81 12.77 41.04
C GLN A 23 -6.42 12.01 39.77
N LYS A 24 -5.31 11.29 39.89
CA LYS A 24 -4.75 10.33 38.95
C LYS A 24 -5.55 9.01 39.00
N VAL A 25 -5.49 8.27 37.87
CA VAL A 25 -5.89 6.86 37.60
C VAL A 25 -7.40 6.60 37.60
N SER A 26 -8.01 5.80 36.71
CA SER A 26 -7.63 4.50 36.15
C SER A 26 -8.62 4.06 35.05
N ASP A 27 -8.15 3.25 34.10
CA ASP A 27 -8.84 2.15 33.39
C ASP A 27 -10.27 2.28 32.78
N ALA A 28 -10.29 1.88 31.50
CA ALA A 28 -11.22 0.94 30.86
C ALA A 28 -12.66 1.34 30.48
N THR A 29 -13.10 0.68 29.39
CA THR A 29 -14.49 0.33 29.00
C THR A 29 -15.10 1.31 27.98
N GLU A 30 -14.97 1.04 26.68
CA GLU A 30 -15.84 0.16 25.86
C GLU A 30 -17.08 0.89 25.32
N MET A 31 -17.19 0.97 24.00
CA MET A 31 -18.48 0.96 23.31
C MET A 31 -18.37 0.02 22.12
N GLN A 32 -18.85 -1.21 22.34
CA GLN A 32 -19.25 -2.12 21.27
C GLN A 32 -20.52 -1.57 20.59
N SER A 33 -20.58 -1.65 19.27
CA SER A 33 -21.83 -1.91 18.55
C SER A 33 -21.50 -2.66 17.26
N ASN A 34 -21.50 -3.98 17.41
CA ASN A 34 -21.86 -5.00 16.43
C ASN A 34 -22.79 -4.56 15.27
N GLU A 35 -22.40 -4.90 14.05
CA GLU A 35 -23.36 -5.42 13.07
C GLU A 35 -22.69 -6.55 12.28
N THR A 36 -22.90 -7.78 12.74
CA THR A 36 -22.59 -9.01 12.01
C THR A 36 -23.77 -9.32 11.09
N ALA A 37 -23.60 -9.11 9.79
CA ALA A 37 -24.47 -9.67 8.76
C ALA A 37 -23.74 -10.84 8.08
N ASP A 38 -24.26 -12.04 8.33
CA ASP A 38 -24.01 -13.25 7.55
C ASP A 38 -24.51 -13.04 6.12
N GLN A 39 -23.60 -13.08 5.14
CA GLN A 39 -23.90 -13.59 3.80
C GLN A 39 -22.68 -14.37 3.32
N ASN A 40 -22.86 -15.69 3.21
CA ASN A 40 -22.06 -16.55 2.37
C ASN A 40 -22.08 -16.00 0.93
N ASP A 41 -21.01 -15.32 0.51
CA ASP A 41 -20.73 -15.04 -0.89
C ASP A 41 -19.45 -15.79 -1.29
N ASP A 42 -19.67 -16.85 -2.05
CA ASP A 42 -18.67 -17.74 -2.63
C ASP A 42 -17.98 -17.04 -3.83
N SER A 43 -17.27 -15.94 -3.56
CA SER A 43 -16.30 -15.33 -4.50
C SER A 43 -14.93 -15.24 -3.87
N LYS A 44 -14.40 -16.43 -3.65
CA LYS A 44 -13.06 -16.79 -3.19
C LYS A 44 -12.00 -16.37 -4.22
N MET A 45 -11.63 -15.08 -4.28
CA MET A 45 -10.31 -14.65 -4.77
C MET A 45 -10.03 -13.19 -4.39
N THR A 46 -8.79 -12.91 -4.01
CA THR A 46 -8.13 -11.59 -4.11
C THR A 46 -8.50 -10.49 -3.11
N GLN A 47 -8.28 -10.73 -1.82
CA GLN A 47 -7.74 -9.69 -0.93
C GLN A 47 -6.45 -10.26 -0.33
N VAL A 48 -5.30 -9.89 -0.90
CA VAL A 48 -4.03 -10.08 -0.18
C VAL A 48 -4.09 -9.08 0.96
N ASP A 49 -4.13 -9.56 2.20
CA ASP A 49 -4.16 -8.68 3.38
C ASP A 49 -3.03 -7.64 3.24
N PRO A 50 -3.31 -6.35 3.43
CA PRO A 50 -2.31 -5.29 3.25
C PRO A 50 -1.08 -5.51 4.15
N ASP A 51 -1.25 -6.19 5.29
CA ASP A 51 -0.18 -6.61 6.18
C ASP A 51 0.75 -7.64 5.53
N LEU A 52 0.22 -8.68 4.88
CA LEU A 52 1.03 -9.70 4.17
C LEU A 52 1.87 -9.09 3.04
N LYS A 53 1.33 -8.06 2.37
CA LYS A 53 2.03 -7.37 1.29
C LYS A 53 3.16 -6.49 1.81
N GLN A 54 2.99 -5.86 2.97
CA GLN A 54 4.06 -5.09 3.62
C GLN A 54 5.13 -6.02 4.21
N GLU A 55 4.73 -7.14 4.82
CA GLU A 55 5.65 -8.18 5.29
C GLU A 55 6.47 -8.78 4.15
N ALA A 56 5.85 -9.06 3.01
CA ALA A 56 6.53 -9.56 1.82
C ALA A 56 7.58 -8.56 1.31
N ARG A 57 7.26 -7.26 1.24
CA ARG A 57 8.21 -6.21 0.85
C ARG A 57 9.43 -6.19 1.77
N ALA A 58 9.20 -6.20 3.09
CA ALA A 58 10.29 -6.21 4.08
C ALA A 58 11.16 -7.48 3.98
N ALA A 59 10.56 -8.64 3.69
CA ALA A 59 11.28 -9.88 3.50
C ALA A 59 12.20 -9.84 2.26
N PHE A 60 11.74 -9.24 1.15
CA PHE A 60 12.58 -9.07 -0.04
C PHE A 60 13.73 -8.09 0.18
N ASP A 61 13.46 -6.98 0.86
CA ASP A 61 14.51 -6.00 1.17
C ASP A 61 15.60 -6.61 2.06
N LYS A 62 15.21 -7.42 3.05
CA LYS A 62 16.15 -8.19 3.86
C LYS A 62 16.95 -9.19 3.00
N ALA A 63 16.29 -9.93 2.12
CA ALA A 63 16.98 -10.87 1.22
C ALA A 63 18.01 -10.17 0.32
N ILE A 64 17.70 -8.96 -0.14
CA ILE A 64 18.62 -8.11 -0.91
C ILE A 64 19.77 -7.59 -0.03
N GLN A 65 19.52 -7.26 1.24
CA GLN A 65 20.58 -6.87 2.18
C GLN A 65 21.54 -8.03 2.49
N ASP A 66 20.98 -9.22 2.69
CA ASP A 66 21.74 -10.44 3.01
C ASP A 66 22.59 -10.91 1.81
N ASP A 67 22.01 -10.88 0.59
CA ASP A 67 22.74 -11.12 -0.65
C ASP A 67 22.34 -10.13 -1.76
N PRO A 68 23.09 -9.01 -1.91
CA PRO A 68 22.82 -8.00 -2.93
C PRO A 68 23.03 -8.49 -4.37
N LYS A 69 23.65 -9.66 -4.55
CA LYS A 69 23.93 -10.26 -5.85
C LYS A 69 22.99 -11.40 -6.18
N ASN A 70 21.98 -11.67 -5.35
CA ASN A 70 21.00 -12.70 -5.61
C ASN A 70 19.95 -12.20 -6.62
N PRO A 71 19.94 -12.69 -7.88
CA PRO A 71 18.94 -12.28 -8.87
C PRO A 71 17.52 -12.70 -8.47
N ASP A 72 17.35 -13.77 -7.70
CA ASP A 72 16.02 -14.28 -7.29
C ASP A 72 15.34 -13.34 -6.30
N ALA A 73 16.11 -12.65 -5.44
CA ALA A 73 15.58 -11.69 -4.48
C ALA A 73 14.93 -10.50 -5.20
N TYR A 74 15.62 -9.92 -6.20
CA TYR A 74 15.06 -8.85 -7.02
C TYR A 74 13.89 -9.36 -7.88
N PHE A 75 14.00 -10.55 -8.48
CA PHE A 75 12.90 -11.15 -9.24
C PHE A 75 11.64 -11.31 -8.39
N ALA A 76 11.76 -11.84 -7.18
CA ALA A 76 10.62 -12.08 -6.29
C ALA A 76 9.97 -10.76 -5.85
N ARG A 77 10.78 -9.72 -5.57
CA ARG A 77 10.28 -8.38 -5.27
C ARG A 77 9.50 -7.79 -6.45
N GLY A 78 10.10 -7.80 -7.64
CA GLY A 78 9.45 -7.32 -8.87
C GLY A 78 8.16 -8.08 -9.18
N PHE A 79 8.14 -9.40 -8.97
CA PHE A 79 6.96 -10.23 -9.16
C PHE A 79 5.82 -9.88 -8.19
N ASN A 80 6.14 -9.58 -6.93
CA ASN A 80 5.14 -9.10 -5.98
C ASN A 80 4.58 -7.73 -6.39
N ILE A 81 5.45 -6.80 -6.81
CA ILE A 81 5.08 -5.47 -7.26
C ILE A 81 4.22 -5.52 -8.54
N LEU A 82 4.42 -6.52 -9.41
CA LEU A 82 3.62 -6.71 -10.63
C LEU A 82 2.12 -6.88 -10.36
N SER A 83 1.73 -7.20 -9.13
CA SER A 83 0.31 -7.25 -8.73
C SER A 83 -0.33 -5.86 -8.60
N ASP A 84 0.49 -4.80 -8.59
CA ASP A 84 0.08 -3.41 -8.47
C ASP A 84 0.27 -2.65 -9.79
N SER A 85 -0.83 -2.38 -10.49
CA SER A 85 -0.82 -1.62 -11.75
C SER A 85 -0.14 -0.25 -11.65
N ASN A 86 -0.11 0.36 -10.46
CA ASN A 86 0.50 1.67 -10.23
C ASN A 86 2.03 1.63 -10.03
N GLN A 87 2.65 0.46 -9.94
CA GLN A 87 4.07 0.32 -9.62
C GLN A 87 4.83 -0.51 -10.67
N MET A 88 4.34 -0.55 -11.92
CA MET A 88 4.96 -1.29 -13.01
C MET A 88 6.41 -0.85 -13.27
N ASP A 89 6.71 0.44 -13.18
CA ASP A 89 8.09 0.97 -13.29
C ASP A 89 9.02 0.39 -12.22
N ALA A 90 8.54 0.24 -10.98
CA ALA A 90 9.33 -0.35 -9.90
C ALA A 90 9.55 -1.85 -10.12
N ALA A 91 8.55 -2.57 -10.63
CA ALA A 91 8.71 -3.98 -11.02
C ALA A 91 9.74 -4.13 -12.15
N ILE A 92 9.70 -3.25 -13.16
CA ILE A 92 10.67 -3.22 -14.26
C ILE A 92 12.09 -2.99 -13.72
N ALA A 93 12.28 -2.05 -12.80
CA ALA A 93 13.59 -1.80 -12.20
C ALA A 93 14.15 -3.03 -11.48
N ASP A 94 13.29 -3.78 -10.77
CA ASP A 94 13.68 -5.02 -10.10
C ASP A 94 14.03 -6.14 -11.08
N PHE A 95 13.23 -6.31 -12.14
CA PHE A 95 13.57 -7.28 -13.17
C PHE A 95 14.83 -6.89 -13.93
N ASN A 96 15.07 -5.60 -14.17
CA ASN A 96 16.32 -5.09 -14.74
C ASN A 96 17.50 -5.53 -13.86
N LYS A 97 17.39 -5.35 -12.54
CA LYS A 97 18.46 -5.76 -11.62
C LYS A 97 18.69 -7.27 -11.62
N ALA A 98 17.62 -8.07 -11.63
CA ALA A 98 17.72 -9.52 -11.74
C ALA A 98 18.42 -9.95 -13.04
N ILE A 99 18.15 -9.26 -14.16
CA ILE A 99 18.76 -9.50 -15.46
C ILE A 99 20.23 -9.04 -15.50
N GLU A 100 20.58 -7.91 -14.88
CA GLU A 100 21.97 -7.47 -14.75
C GLU A 100 22.82 -8.48 -13.99
N LEU A 101 22.25 -9.05 -12.92
CA LEU A 101 22.91 -10.07 -12.09
C LEU A 101 22.96 -11.44 -12.79
N ASN A 102 21.90 -11.79 -13.53
CA ASN A 102 21.84 -13.01 -14.32
C ASN A 102 21.24 -12.75 -15.71
N PRO A 103 22.09 -12.48 -16.73
CA PRO A 103 21.63 -12.23 -18.10
C PRO A 103 20.97 -13.43 -18.79
N LYS A 104 21.03 -14.61 -18.18
CA LYS A 104 20.38 -15.83 -18.68
C LYS A 104 19.05 -16.11 -17.98
N TYR A 105 18.57 -15.18 -17.16
CA TYR A 105 17.34 -15.36 -16.39
C TYR A 105 16.09 -15.15 -17.26
N SER A 106 15.74 -16.17 -18.06
CA SER A 106 14.60 -16.15 -18.99
C SER A 106 13.28 -15.71 -18.34
N ARG A 107 13.03 -16.14 -17.10
CA ARG A 107 11.83 -15.76 -16.34
C ARG A 107 11.78 -14.26 -16.01
N ALA A 108 12.92 -13.64 -15.70
CA ALA A 108 12.99 -12.21 -15.43
C ALA A 108 12.65 -11.38 -16.68
N TYR A 109 13.15 -11.78 -17.86
CA TYR A 109 12.75 -11.18 -19.14
C TYR A 109 11.24 -11.33 -19.38
N LEU A 110 10.67 -12.51 -19.16
CA LEU A 110 9.24 -12.74 -19.35
C LEU A 110 8.37 -11.87 -18.41
N MET A 111 8.77 -11.70 -17.16
CA MET A 111 8.01 -10.86 -16.22
C MET A 111 8.20 -9.37 -16.50
N ARG A 112 9.39 -8.95 -16.94
CA ARG A 112 9.63 -7.58 -17.41
C ARG A 112 8.78 -7.25 -18.64
N ALA A 113 8.65 -8.19 -19.58
CA ALA A 113 7.75 -8.05 -20.71
C ALA A 113 6.30 -7.83 -20.28
N ARG A 114 5.80 -8.58 -19.28
CA ARG A 114 4.44 -8.39 -18.74
C ARG A 114 4.24 -7.01 -18.13
N ALA A 115 5.26 -6.49 -17.44
CA ALA A 115 5.22 -5.14 -16.88
C ALA A 115 5.17 -4.08 -18.00
N TYR A 116 5.95 -4.25 -19.07
CA TYR A 116 5.90 -3.39 -20.25
C TYR A 116 4.55 -3.47 -20.98
N ASP A 117 3.97 -4.67 -21.14
CA ASP A 117 2.62 -4.82 -21.72
C ASP A 117 1.58 -4.05 -20.89
N ALA A 118 1.68 -4.10 -19.55
CA ALA A 118 0.77 -3.39 -18.66
C ALA A 118 0.90 -1.85 -18.77
N LEU A 119 2.08 -1.35 -19.13
CA LEU A 119 2.33 0.06 -19.45
C LEU A 119 1.96 0.43 -20.90
N GLY A 120 1.60 -0.55 -21.73
CA GLY A 120 1.33 -0.36 -23.16
C GLY A 120 2.59 -0.29 -24.04
N ASP A 121 3.76 -0.57 -23.49
CA ASP A 121 5.03 -0.59 -24.21
C ASP A 121 5.26 -1.94 -24.90
N ASN A 122 4.54 -2.14 -25.99
CA ASN A 122 4.56 -3.40 -26.74
C ASN A 122 5.92 -3.70 -27.39
N ASP A 123 6.72 -2.66 -27.70
CA ASP A 123 8.01 -2.82 -28.35
C ASP A 123 9.03 -3.45 -27.39
N HIS A 124 9.15 -2.92 -26.17
CA HIS A 124 10.01 -3.51 -25.16
C HIS A 124 9.49 -4.88 -24.70
N ALA A 125 8.17 -5.04 -24.57
CA ALA A 125 7.58 -6.33 -24.22
C ALA A 125 7.89 -7.42 -25.24
N LYS A 126 7.80 -7.12 -26.54
CA LYS A 126 8.13 -8.07 -27.60
C LYS A 126 9.61 -8.45 -27.57
N ALA A 127 10.50 -7.47 -27.46
CA ALA A 127 11.94 -7.70 -27.38
C ALA A 127 12.31 -8.62 -26.20
N ASP A 128 11.68 -8.41 -25.04
CA ASP A 128 11.92 -9.22 -23.85
C ASP A 128 11.35 -10.64 -23.98
N ARG A 129 10.18 -10.81 -24.60
CA ARG A 129 9.64 -12.15 -24.89
C ARG A 129 10.53 -12.92 -25.85
N ASP A 130 11.01 -12.27 -26.91
CA ASP A 130 11.92 -12.89 -27.87
C ASP A 130 13.21 -13.33 -27.17
N LYS A 131 13.75 -12.49 -26.28
CA LYS A 131 14.93 -12.84 -25.48
C LYS A 131 14.67 -13.97 -24.51
N ALA A 132 13.51 -13.98 -23.84
CA ALA A 132 13.12 -15.07 -22.94
C ALA A 132 13.02 -16.41 -23.67
N MET A 133 12.48 -16.43 -24.89
CA MET A 133 12.40 -17.61 -25.74
C MET A 133 13.78 -18.08 -26.21
N GLU A 134 14.65 -17.16 -26.60
CA GLU A 134 16.04 -17.46 -26.97
C GLU A 134 16.80 -18.16 -25.83
N LEU A 135 16.61 -17.68 -24.59
CA LEU A 135 17.28 -18.19 -23.39
C LEU A 135 16.66 -19.49 -22.84
N ALA A 136 15.40 -19.77 -23.18
CA ALA A 136 14.67 -20.96 -22.73
C ALA A 136 14.91 -22.20 -23.62
N ARG A 137 15.65 -22.04 -24.72
CA ARG A 137 16.00 -23.08 -25.68
C ARG A 137 17.28 -23.81 -25.30
#